data_AF-A0A7S3AQU2-F1
#
_entry.id   AF-A0A7S3AQU2-F1
#
_cell.length_a   1.000
_cell.length_b   1.000
_cell.length_c   1.000
_cell.angle_alpha   90.00
_cell.angle_beta   90.00
_cell.angle_gamma   90.00
#
_symmetry.space_group_name_H-M   'P 1'
#
loop_
_entity.id
_entity.type
_entity.pdbx_description
1 polymer ?
#
loop_
_entity_poly.entity_id
_entity_poly.type
_entity_poly.pdbx_seq_one_letter_code
_entity_poly.pdbx_strand_id
1 'polypeptide(L)'
;SDRGEKAISSLVDLGFVVMKQGGDGSLTLVTHSERIIASQVCASATLEQDDFTTKYVVLPLCFGHMRSSEPRKFALSCHSTMPITIEPVQTPPKMLATAAIQLAIAEGESQALLSHPVFGEMLKLW
;
A
#
# COMPACT_ATOMS: atom_id res chain seq x y z
N SER A 1 34.64 2.32 4.04
CA SER A 1 33.81 1.21 3.51
C SER A 1 32.44 1.20 4.17
N ASP A 2 32.35 1.37 5.49
CA ASP A 2 31.11 1.30 6.31
C ASP A 2 29.94 2.22 5.98
N ARG A 3 30.15 3.36 5.31
CA ARG A 3 29.05 4.29 4.99
C ARG A 3 28.11 3.72 3.90
N GLY A 4 28.63 2.89 2.99
CA GLY A 4 27.83 2.28 1.93
C GLY A 4 26.94 1.15 2.45
N GLU A 5 27.47 0.28 3.31
CA GLU A 5 26.71 -0.83 3.91
C GLU A 5 25.60 -0.35 4.85
N LYS A 6 25.86 0.69 5.66
CA LYS A 6 24.81 1.32 6.49
C LYS A 6 23.72 1.99 5.65
N ALA A 7 24.05 2.61 4.51
CA ALA A 7 23.05 3.23 3.64
C ALA A 7 22.09 2.18 3.05
N ILE A 8 22.62 1.03 2.62
CA ILE A 8 21.80 -0.09 2.09
C ILE A 8 20.94 -0.71 3.20
N SER A 9 21.41 -0.77 4.44
CA SER A 9 20.64 -1.27 5.59
C SER A 9 19.37 -0.45 5.93
N SER A 10 19.29 0.79 5.43
CA SER A 10 18.15 1.69 5.65
C SER A 10 17.08 1.63 4.56
N LEU A 11 17.40 1.01 3.42
CA LEU A 11 16.46 0.88 2.31
C LEU A 11 15.47 -0.24 2.62
N VAL A 12 14.20 0.09 2.46
CA VAL A 12 13.10 -0.83 2.70
C VAL A 12 12.28 -0.90 1.42
N ASP A 13 11.79 -2.08 1.11
CA ASP A 13 10.84 -2.27 0.03
C ASP A 13 9.46 -1.80 0.54
N LEU A 14 9.07 -0.60 0.12
CA LEU A 14 7.94 0.15 0.67
C LEU A 14 6.87 0.39 -0.38
N GLY A 15 5.64 0.53 0.10
CA GLY A 15 4.54 1.12 -0.63
C GLY A 15 3.43 1.55 0.33
N PHE A 16 2.37 2.14 -0.21
CA PHE A 16 1.12 2.32 0.54
C PHE A 16 -0.06 2.38 -0.40
N VAL A 17 -1.24 2.17 0.17
CA VAL A 17 -2.52 2.34 -0.52
C VAL A 17 -3.42 3.25 0.30
N VAL A 18 -4.23 4.05 -0.40
CA VAL A 18 -5.24 4.93 0.18
C VAL A 18 -6.60 4.51 -0.34
N MET A 19 -7.51 4.22 0.56
CA MET A 19 -8.85 3.73 0.25
C MET A 19 -9.91 4.63 0.86
N LYS A 20 -10.98 4.90 0.12
CA LYS A 20 -12.20 5.55 0.63
C LYS A 20 -13.04 4.50 1.36
N GLN A 21 -13.52 4.82 2.56
CA GLN A 21 -14.44 3.97 3.30
C GLN A 21 -15.88 4.36 2.99
N GLY A 22 -16.66 3.42 2.46
CA GLY A 22 -18.10 3.55 2.27
C GLY A 22 -18.87 3.45 3.59
N GLY A 23 -20.12 3.93 3.60
CA GLY A 23 -20.99 3.88 4.78
C GLY A 23 -21.36 2.46 5.23
N ASP A 24 -21.24 1.48 4.32
CA ASP A 24 -21.40 0.05 4.57
C ASP A 24 -20.11 -0.64 5.05
N GLY A 25 -19.01 0.11 5.19
CA GLY A 25 -17.68 -0.41 5.53
C GLY A 25 -16.88 -0.93 4.33
N SER A 26 -17.40 -0.80 3.10
CA SER A 26 -16.63 -1.11 1.89
C SER A 26 -15.40 -0.21 1.76
N LEU A 27 -14.36 -0.71 1.07
CA LEU A 27 -13.13 0.03 0.80
C LEU A 27 -12.91 0.10 -0.71
N THR A 28 -12.79 1.32 -1.22
CA THR A 28 -12.53 1.57 -2.65
C THR A 28 -11.18 2.26 -2.81
N LEU A 29 -10.34 1.79 -3.73
CA LEU A 29 -9.05 2.43 -4.01
C LEU A 29 -9.25 3.88 -4.45
N VAL A 30 -8.43 4.76 -3.93
CA VAL A 30 -8.33 6.16 -4.36
C VAL A 30 -6.98 6.43 -5.01
N THR A 31 -5.90 6.03 -4.34
CA THR A 31 -4.54 6.18 -4.85
C THR A 31 -3.59 5.18 -4.19
N HIS A 32 -2.43 4.99 -4.76
CA HIS A 32 -1.36 4.15 -4.22
C HIS A 32 0.00 4.73 -4.59
N SER A 33 1.04 4.34 -3.84
CA SER A 33 2.40 4.51 -4.31
C SER A 33 2.85 3.26 -5.05
N GLU A 34 3.70 3.43 -6.05
CA GLU A 34 4.45 2.30 -6.60
C GLU A 34 5.31 1.63 -5.51
N ARG A 35 5.57 0.34 -5.69
CA ARG A 35 6.49 -0.41 -4.85
C ARG A 35 7.92 0.00 -5.19
N ILE A 36 8.66 0.50 -4.20
CA ILE A 36 10.03 0.95 -4.42
C ILE A 36 10.93 0.59 -3.23
N ILE A 37 12.18 0.26 -3.53
CA ILE A 37 13.23 0.12 -2.52
C ILE A 37 13.76 1.52 -2.20
N ALA A 38 13.26 2.11 -1.12
CA ALA A 38 13.57 3.47 -0.71
C ALA A 38 13.54 3.62 0.82
N SER A 39 14.01 4.77 1.32
CA SER A 39 13.81 5.15 2.73
C SER A 39 12.46 5.81 2.98
N GLN A 40 11.77 6.27 1.92
CA GLN A 40 10.47 6.93 1.99
C GLN A 40 9.68 6.75 0.68
N VAL A 41 8.37 6.81 0.78
CA VAL A 41 7.42 6.85 -0.34
C VAL A 41 6.43 7.98 -0.13
N CYS A 42 6.02 8.63 -1.21
CA CYS A 42 5.08 9.75 -1.18
C CYS A 42 4.13 9.65 -2.37
N ALA A 43 2.88 10.05 -2.17
CA ALA A 43 1.93 10.31 -3.24
C ALA A 43 1.06 11.50 -2.84
N SER A 44 0.57 12.20 -3.86
CA SER A 44 -0.37 13.30 -3.72
C SER A 44 -1.65 12.93 -4.45
N ALA A 45 -2.79 13.13 -3.81
CA ALA A 45 -4.10 12.90 -4.41
C ALA A 45 -5.09 13.96 -3.94
N THR A 46 -6.01 14.33 -4.83
CA THR A 46 -7.18 15.13 -4.46
C THR A 46 -8.23 14.18 -3.89
N LEU A 47 -8.55 14.37 -2.61
CA LEU A 47 -9.58 13.58 -1.93
C LEU A 47 -10.91 14.32 -2.00
N GLU A 48 -11.98 13.57 -2.28
CA GLU A 48 -13.34 14.09 -2.18
C GLU A 48 -13.71 14.36 -0.71
N GLN A 49 -14.59 15.32 -0.50
CA GLN A 49 -15.11 15.63 0.83
C GLN A 49 -16.62 15.77 0.72
N ASP A 50 -17.35 14.92 1.45
CA ASP A 50 -18.76 15.14 1.78
C ASP A 50 -18.87 15.54 3.25
N ASP A 51 -19.59 16.62 3.55
CA ASP A 51 -20.11 17.08 4.86
C ASP A 51 -19.38 16.59 6.14
N PHE A 52 -18.05 16.54 6.12
CA PHE A 52 -17.16 15.98 7.15
C PHE A 52 -17.36 14.49 7.48
N THR A 53 -18.05 13.72 6.65
CA THR A 53 -18.32 12.28 6.87
C THR A 53 -17.39 11.35 6.13
N THR A 54 -16.73 11.82 5.07
CA THR A 54 -15.85 10.97 4.27
C THR A 54 -14.65 10.51 5.09
N LYS A 55 -14.41 9.20 5.12
CA LYS A 55 -13.27 8.59 5.78
C LYS A 55 -12.36 7.92 4.76
N TYR A 56 -11.06 8.03 5.01
CA TYR A 56 -10.02 7.37 4.22
C TYR A 56 -9.15 6.50 5.11
N VAL A 57 -8.76 5.35 4.58
CA VAL A 57 -7.83 4.41 5.22
C VAL A 57 -6.52 4.46 4.46
N VAL A 58 -5.44 4.78 5.17
CA VAL A 58 -4.06 4.68 4.65
C VAL A 58 -3.45 3.39 5.19
N LEU A 59 -3.07 2.49 4.30
CA LEU A 59 -2.41 1.24 4.66
C LEU A 59 -0.94 1.30 4.21
N PRO A 60 0.02 1.48 5.15
CA PRO A 60 1.43 1.35 4.83
C PRO A 60 1.79 -0.11 4.59
N LEU A 61 2.53 -0.36 3.52
CA LEU A 61 2.98 -1.68 3.10
C LEU A 61 4.51 -1.75 3.16
N CYS A 62 5.00 -2.83 3.75
CA CYS A 62 6.41 -3.19 3.69
C CYS A 62 6.51 -4.59 3.08
N PHE A 63 7.25 -4.71 1.99
CA PHE A 63 7.50 -5.98 1.31
C PHE A 63 8.82 -6.60 1.78
N GLY A 64 8.98 -7.91 1.60
CA GLY A 64 10.23 -8.60 1.92
C GLY A 64 10.60 -8.64 3.41
N HIS A 65 9.68 -8.28 4.31
CA HIS A 65 9.92 -8.23 5.77
C HIS A 65 10.18 -9.62 6.38
N MET A 66 9.85 -10.71 5.69
CA MET A 66 10.08 -12.10 6.12
C MET A 66 11.55 -12.44 6.42
N ARG A 67 12.51 -11.58 6.04
CA ARG A 67 13.93 -11.75 6.37
C ARG A 67 14.41 -10.93 7.57
N SER A 68 13.53 -10.13 8.19
CA SER A 68 13.85 -9.27 9.32
C SER A 68 13.41 -9.90 10.63
N SER A 69 14.33 -10.11 11.55
CA SER A 69 14.03 -10.58 12.92
C SER A 69 13.45 -9.48 13.83
N GLU A 70 13.56 -8.22 13.42
CA GLU A 70 13.02 -7.07 14.16
C GLU A 70 11.77 -6.47 13.46
N PRO A 71 10.76 -6.04 14.24
CA PRO A 71 9.59 -5.36 13.70
C PRO A 71 10.02 -4.01 13.10
N ARG A 72 9.75 -3.82 11.80
CA ARG A 72 10.04 -2.56 11.13
C ARG A 72 9.09 -1.48 11.63
N LYS A 73 9.66 -0.38 12.12
CA LYS A 73 8.93 0.82 12.51
C LYS A 73 8.75 1.70 11.29
N PHE A 74 7.59 2.32 11.16
CA PHE A 74 7.32 3.32 10.13
C PHE A 74 6.82 4.61 10.79
N ALA A 75 6.97 5.72 10.07
CA ALA A 75 6.35 6.99 10.40
C ALA A 75 5.49 7.41 9.21
N LEU A 76 4.31 7.97 9.49
CA LEU A 76 3.40 8.52 8.49
C LEU A 76 3.26 10.02 8.74
N SER A 77 3.41 10.81 7.69
CA SER A 77 3.09 12.24 7.69
C SER A 77 2.05 12.50 6.61
N CYS A 78 0.97 13.19 6.96
CA CYS A 78 -0.06 13.60 6.02
C CYS A 78 -0.11 15.12 5.97
N HIS A 79 -0.06 15.67 4.76
CA HIS A 79 -0.15 17.10 4.51
C HIS A 79 -1.43 17.38 3.74
N SER A 80 -2.20 18.36 4.20
CA SER A 80 -3.47 18.75 3.59
C SER A 80 -3.58 20.27 3.57
N THR A 81 -4.23 20.80 2.54
CA THR A 81 -4.61 22.22 2.45
C THR A 81 -5.82 22.55 3.32
N MET A 82 -6.52 21.53 3.84
CA MET A 82 -7.66 21.64 4.75
C MET A 82 -7.39 20.89 6.07
N PRO A 83 -8.03 21.29 7.19
CA PRO A 83 -7.91 20.56 8.44
C PRO A 83 -8.30 19.09 8.30
N ILE A 84 -7.44 18.19 8.78
CA ILE A 84 -7.68 16.74 8.79
C ILE A 84 -7.45 16.19 10.20
N THR A 85 -8.17 15.12 10.52
CA THR A 85 -7.91 14.31 11.72
C THR A 85 -7.35 12.96 11.28
N ILE A 86 -6.31 12.50 11.98
CA ILE A 86 -5.65 11.24 11.69
C ILE A 86 -5.69 10.40 12.96
N GLU A 87 -6.21 9.20 12.85
CA GLU A 87 -6.28 8.25 13.96
C GLU A 87 -5.92 6.83 13.50
N PRO A 88 -5.33 6.00 14.37
CA PRO A 88 -5.16 4.58 14.08
C PRO A 88 -6.52 3.90 13.96
N VAL A 89 -6.79 3.29 12.81
CA VAL A 89 -8.03 2.53 12.60
C VAL A 89 -7.76 1.05 12.90
N GLN A 90 -8.59 0.46 13.74
CA GLN A 90 -8.63 -0.98 13.95
C GLN A 90 -9.42 -1.64 12.82
N THR A 91 -8.77 -1.82 11.67
CA THR A 91 -9.40 -2.49 10.53
C THR A 91 -9.12 -3.99 10.60
N PRO A 92 -10.15 -4.87 10.63
CA PRO A 92 -9.98 -6.30 10.53
C PRO A 92 -9.04 -6.67 9.37
N PRO A 93 -8.03 -7.53 9.59
CA PRO A 93 -7.06 -7.92 8.56
C PRO A 93 -7.71 -8.44 7.28
N LYS A 94 -8.88 -9.09 7.41
CA LYS A 94 -9.68 -9.57 6.28
C LYS A 94 -10.09 -8.44 5.32
N MET A 95 -10.52 -7.29 5.83
CA MET A 95 -10.97 -6.19 4.97
C MET A 95 -9.80 -5.56 4.21
N LEU A 96 -8.65 -5.39 4.87
CA LEU A 96 -7.43 -4.92 4.20
C LEU A 96 -6.94 -5.91 3.15
N ALA A 97 -6.97 -7.21 3.46
CA ALA A 97 -6.60 -8.27 2.52
C ALA A 97 -7.54 -8.29 1.31
N THR A 98 -8.86 -8.19 1.50
CA THR A 98 -9.82 -8.12 0.40
C THR A 98 -9.58 -6.91 -0.49
N ALA A 99 -9.35 -5.73 0.08
CA ALA A 99 -9.08 -4.54 -0.70
C ALA A 99 -7.74 -4.64 -1.46
N ALA A 100 -6.68 -5.18 -0.83
CA ALA A 100 -5.40 -5.42 -1.49
C ALA A 100 -5.49 -6.47 -2.61
N ILE A 101 -6.34 -7.50 -2.47
CA ILE A 101 -6.62 -8.48 -3.53
C ILE A 101 -7.36 -7.81 -4.69
N GLN A 102 -8.38 -7.00 -4.40
CA GLN A 102 -9.11 -6.28 -5.44
C GLN A 102 -8.19 -5.33 -6.23
N LEU A 103 -7.23 -4.70 -5.55
CA LEU A 103 -6.17 -3.92 -6.18
C LEU A 103 -5.28 -4.76 -7.08
N ALA A 104 -4.81 -5.91 -6.58
CA ALA A 104 -4.01 -6.83 -7.38
C ALA A 104 -4.79 -7.41 -8.57
N ILE A 105 -6.12 -7.52 -8.49
CA ILE A 105 -6.95 -7.95 -9.61
C ILE A 105 -7.13 -6.82 -10.64
N ALA A 106 -7.36 -5.59 -10.17
CA ALA A 106 -7.60 -4.44 -11.04
C ALA A 106 -6.33 -3.95 -11.76
N GLU A 107 -5.21 -3.92 -11.04
CA GLU A 107 -3.91 -3.38 -11.51
C GLU A 107 -2.89 -4.49 -11.79
N GLY A 108 -3.16 -5.73 -11.38
CA GLY A 108 -2.27 -6.83 -11.69
C GLY A 108 -2.28 -7.11 -13.18
N GLU A 109 -1.10 -7.04 -13.80
CA GLU A 109 -0.82 -7.50 -15.16
C GLU A 109 -0.97 -9.03 -15.32
N SER A 110 -2.04 -9.60 -14.76
CA SER A 110 -2.36 -11.02 -14.90
C SER A 110 -2.41 -11.37 -16.38
N GLN A 111 -2.98 -10.52 -17.24
CA GLN A 111 -3.02 -10.81 -18.68
C GLN A 111 -1.64 -10.81 -19.35
N ALA A 112 -0.72 -9.89 -19.02
CA ALA A 112 0.61 -9.87 -19.63
C ALA A 112 1.49 -11.02 -19.12
N LEU A 113 1.40 -11.36 -17.83
CA LEU A 113 2.16 -12.45 -17.23
C LEU A 113 1.58 -13.85 -17.57
N LEU A 114 0.24 -13.98 -17.68
CA LEU A 114 -0.42 -15.21 -18.12
C LEU A 114 -0.27 -15.46 -19.63
N SER A 115 -0.07 -14.41 -20.42
CA SER A 115 0.26 -14.53 -21.85
C SER A 115 1.77 -14.63 -22.12
N HIS A 116 2.62 -14.41 -21.10
CA HIS A 116 4.06 -14.58 -21.24
C HIS A 116 4.38 -16.07 -21.45
N PRO A 117 5.08 -16.44 -22.54
CA PRO A 117 5.23 -17.83 -22.97
C PRO A 117 5.93 -18.75 -21.95
N VAL A 118 6.68 -18.16 -21.00
CA VAL A 118 7.41 -18.90 -19.96
C VAL A 118 6.70 -18.85 -18.60
N PHE A 119 6.07 -17.73 -18.24
CA PHE A 119 5.50 -17.54 -16.89
C PHE A 119 4.01 -17.89 -16.83
N GLY A 120 3.32 -17.87 -17.96
CA GLY A 120 1.87 -18.10 -18.00
C GLY A 120 1.45 -19.51 -17.64
N GLU A 121 2.26 -20.53 -17.96
CA GLU A 121 1.99 -21.91 -17.52
C GLU A 121 2.29 -22.10 -16.02
N MET A 122 3.30 -21.43 -15.47
CA MET A 122 3.67 -21.54 -14.05
C MET A 122 2.69 -20.80 -13.12
N LEU A 123 2.02 -19.77 -13.61
CA LEU A 123 1.08 -18.94 -12.84
C LEU A 123 -0.37 -19.44 -12.89
N LYS A 124 -0.68 -20.45 -13.70
CA LYS A 124 -1.93 -21.20 -13.62
C LYS A 124 -1.89 -22.11 -12.39
N LEU A 125 -2.16 -21.53 -11.23
CA LEU A 125 -2.45 -22.31 -10.02
C LEU A 125 -3.83 -22.94 -10.22
N TRP A 126 -3.87 -24.27 -10.24
CA TRP A 126 -5.08 -25.10 -10.32
C TRP A 126 -5.97 -24.91 -9.09
#